data_AF-A0A376LQU0-F1
#
_entry.id   AF-A0A376LQU0-F1
#
_cell.length_a   1.000
_cell.length_b   1.000
_cell.length_c   1.000
_cell.angle_alpha   90.00
_cell.angle_beta   90.00
_cell.angle_gamma   90.00
#
_symmetry.space_group_name_H-M   'P 1'
#
loop_
_entity.id
_entity.type
_entity.pdbx_description
1 polymer ?
#
loop_
_entity_poly.entity_id
_entity_poly.type
_entity_poly.pdbx_seq_one_letter_code
_entity_poly.pdbx_strand_id
1 'polypeptide(L)'
;MAPVKWNGEEQLALGPSGTYNTILADQFKQAFRALANEVEADLGALYFGASRAVGTAGTTPFGVKDDLSDAALARQVLEDNGAPTTDLQMVLGSTAIANLRGKQSVLFKVNESGTEQLLREGVLGRLEGFNIHSSAGVKRAPKVAATGYLVNGEKKEGDVLISIDTGSGSISAGQIVTFAGDPNQYVVAAATSNLITLAAPGLRQDLADDTAITVVGAFTANMAFDRNAFLLASRTPAMPEGGDNADDVMNVTDPISGITFQIALYRQYRQVRYEVGLAWGVSSVKPAHGCLILG
;
A
#
# COMPACT_ATOMS: atom_id res chain seq x y z
N MET A 1 15.61 0.74 11.48
CA MET A 1 17.11 0.79 11.46
C MET A 1 17.63 -0.62 11.21
N ALA A 2 18.63 -0.78 10.36
CA ALA A 2 19.22 -2.09 10.04
C ALA A 2 20.71 -2.11 10.43
N PRO A 3 21.12 -2.89 11.46
CA PRO A 3 22.51 -2.97 11.90
C PRO A 3 23.31 -4.05 11.16
N VAL A 4 24.54 -3.74 10.76
CA VAL A 4 25.54 -4.69 10.24
C VAL A 4 26.70 -4.74 11.22
N LYS A 5 27.07 -5.94 11.70
CA LYS A 5 28.11 -6.13 12.72
C LYS A 5 29.19 -7.06 12.20
N TRP A 6 30.44 -6.71 12.48
CA TRP A 6 31.62 -7.51 12.15
C TRP A 6 32.56 -7.58 13.34
N ASN A 7 33.03 -8.77 13.66
CA ASN A 7 34.11 -8.95 14.65
C ASN A 7 35.48 -9.13 13.98
N GLY A 8 36.56 -8.91 14.75
CA GLY A 8 37.93 -9.00 14.23
C GLY A 8 38.36 -10.40 13.76
N GLU A 9 37.80 -11.46 14.33
CA GLU A 9 38.10 -12.85 13.95
C GLU A 9 37.42 -13.24 12.63
N GLU A 10 36.21 -12.75 12.38
CA GLU A 10 35.45 -12.91 11.13
C GLU A 10 36.15 -12.18 9.98
N GLN A 11 36.68 -10.98 10.24
CA GLN A 11 37.51 -10.26 9.27
C GLN A 11 38.79 -11.02 8.94
N LEU A 12 39.44 -11.62 9.95
CA LEU A 12 40.66 -12.39 9.74
C LEU A 12 40.40 -13.73 9.02
N ALA A 13 39.27 -14.39 9.32
CA ALA A 13 38.87 -15.65 8.68
C ALA A 13 38.50 -15.47 7.19
N LEU A 14 37.97 -14.30 6.81
CA LEU A 14 37.62 -13.94 5.43
C LEU A 14 38.71 -13.14 4.70
N GLY A 15 39.70 -12.62 5.44
CA GLY A 15 40.80 -11.80 4.93
C GLY A 15 41.68 -12.42 3.84
N PRO A 16 41.97 -13.74 3.82
CA PRO A 16 42.87 -14.32 2.82
C PRO A 16 42.28 -14.37 1.40
N SER A 17 40.96 -14.26 1.26
CA SER A 17 40.22 -14.48 0.00
C SER A 17 39.70 -13.19 -0.65
N GLY A 18 39.91 -12.02 -0.03
CA GLY A 18 39.49 -10.73 -0.59
C GLY A 18 37.97 -10.53 -0.72
N THR A 19 37.16 -11.45 -0.18
CA THR A 19 35.69 -11.46 -0.29
C THR A 19 35.00 -10.60 0.77
N TYR A 20 35.72 -10.17 1.82
CA TYR A 20 35.18 -9.36 2.92
C TYR A 20 34.46 -8.10 2.42
N ASN A 21 35.08 -7.31 1.55
CA ASN A 21 34.47 -6.08 1.02
C ASN A 21 33.21 -6.36 0.18
N THR A 22 33.18 -7.48 -0.54
CA THR A 22 32.02 -7.90 -1.34
C THR A 22 30.85 -8.30 -0.43
N ILE A 23 31.12 -9.08 0.62
CA ILE A 23 30.09 -9.51 1.58
C ILE A 23 29.55 -8.32 2.36
N LEU A 24 30.42 -7.40 2.80
CA LEU A 24 30.01 -6.18 3.48
C LEU A 24 29.14 -5.31 2.55
N ALA A 25 29.53 -5.14 1.28
CA ALA A 25 28.71 -4.44 0.30
C ALA A 25 27.33 -5.10 0.09
N ASP A 26 27.27 -6.43 0.05
CA ASP A 26 26.00 -7.17 -0.09
C ASP A 26 25.12 -7.08 1.16
N GLN A 27 25.70 -7.05 2.36
CA GLN A 27 24.98 -6.80 3.60
C GLN A 27 24.38 -5.39 3.64
N PHE A 28 25.12 -4.37 3.18
CA PHE A 28 24.56 -3.02 3.01
C PHE A 28 23.42 -3.00 2.01
N LYS A 29 23.56 -3.66 0.85
CA LYS A 29 22.44 -3.78 -0.12
C LYS A 29 21.22 -4.44 0.50
N GLN A 30 21.40 -5.48 1.32
CA GLN A 30 20.29 -6.11 2.04
C GLN A 30 19.68 -5.17 3.09
N ALA A 31 20.49 -4.40 3.82
CA ALA A 31 20.01 -3.43 4.80
C ALA A 31 19.17 -2.31 4.15
N PHE A 32 19.61 -1.77 3.00
CA PHE A 32 18.82 -0.82 2.23
C PHE A 32 17.49 -1.43 1.75
N ARG A 33 17.52 -2.67 1.24
CA ARG A 33 16.29 -3.38 0.82
C ARG A 33 15.34 -3.63 1.99
N ALA A 34 15.84 -3.99 3.16
CA ALA A 34 15.01 -4.22 4.34
C ALA A 34 14.26 -2.94 4.75
N LEU A 35 14.96 -1.81 4.81
CA LEU A 35 14.33 -0.51 5.11
C LEU A 35 13.32 -0.08 4.03
N ALA A 36 13.66 -0.24 2.75
CA ALA A 36 12.74 0.06 1.66
C ALA A 36 11.47 -0.82 1.73
N ASN A 37 11.62 -2.10 2.04
CA ASN A 37 10.49 -3.02 2.22
C ASN A 37 9.63 -2.65 3.45
N GLU A 38 10.22 -2.17 4.54
CA GLU A 38 9.46 -1.64 5.69
C GLU A 38 8.65 -0.40 5.32
N VAL A 39 9.25 0.55 4.58
CA VAL A 39 8.55 1.73 4.07
C VAL A 39 7.39 1.35 3.14
N GLU A 40 7.62 0.42 2.21
CA GLU A 40 6.56 -0.10 1.34
C GLU A 40 5.47 -0.83 2.13
N ALA A 41 5.82 -1.58 3.17
CA ALA A 41 4.85 -2.27 4.02
C ALA A 41 3.96 -1.29 4.80
N ASP A 42 4.50 -0.16 5.23
CA ASP A 42 3.75 0.91 5.90
C ASP A 42 2.87 1.69 4.92
N LEU A 43 3.36 1.99 3.71
CA LEU A 43 2.54 2.57 2.65
C LEU A 43 1.41 1.64 2.25
N GLY A 44 1.70 0.34 2.09
CA GLY A 44 0.71 -0.68 1.81
C GLY A 44 -0.33 -0.83 2.92
N ALA A 45 0.01 -0.47 4.17
CA ALA A 45 -0.94 -0.47 5.28
C ALA A 45 -1.96 0.68 5.20
N LEU A 46 -1.71 1.75 4.42
CA LEU A 46 -2.63 2.88 4.27
C LEU A 46 -3.91 2.57 3.46
N TYR A 47 -4.11 1.31 3.04
CA TYR A 47 -5.31 0.89 2.30
C TYR A 47 -6.63 1.18 3.06
N PHE A 48 -6.61 1.23 4.40
CA PHE A 48 -7.79 1.64 5.20
C PHE A 48 -8.19 3.10 4.98
N GLY A 49 -7.26 3.91 4.48
CA GLY A 49 -7.48 5.32 4.14
C GLY A 49 -7.96 5.53 2.70
N ALA A 50 -8.43 4.49 2.01
CA ALA A 50 -9.15 4.62 0.74
C ALA A 50 -10.66 4.77 1.00
N SER A 51 -11.37 5.49 0.13
CA SER A 51 -12.80 5.78 0.30
C SER A 51 -13.69 4.54 0.14
N ARG A 52 -13.51 3.83 -0.98
CA ARG A 52 -14.43 2.83 -1.50
C ARG A 52 -13.65 1.69 -2.14
N ALA A 53 -14.34 0.57 -2.35
CA ALA A 53 -13.79 -0.59 -3.02
C ALA A 53 -14.62 -0.98 -4.25
N VAL A 54 -13.92 -1.50 -5.27
CA VAL A 54 -14.52 -2.09 -6.48
C VAL A 54 -14.01 -3.52 -6.68
N GLY A 55 -14.79 -4.34 -7.39
CA GLY A 55 -14.48 -5.74 -7.63
C GLY A 55 -15.04 -6.70 -6.57
N THR A 56 -14.67 -7.98 -6.68
CA THR A 56 -15.20 -9.05 -5.82
C THR A 56 -14.07 -9.63 -4.98
N ALA A 57 -14.23 -9.63 -3.66
CA ALA A 57 -13.22 -10.19 -2.75
C ALA A 57 -12.90 -11.66 -3.06
N GLY A 58 -11.60 -11.98 -3.08
CA GLY A 58 -11.09 -13.31 -3.42
C GLY A 58 -11.08 -13.62 -4.92
N THR A 59 -11.54 -12.71 -5.77
CA THR A 59 -11.42 -12.82 -7.22
C THR A 59 -10.33 -11.88 -7.70
N THR A 60 -9.23 -12.42 -8.22
CA THR A 60 -8.11 -11.58 -8.67
C THR A 60 -8.56 -10.63 -9.80
N PRO A 61 -8.24 -9.32 -9.73
CA PRO A 61 -8.66 -8.34 -10.72
C PRO A 61 -8.12 -8.66 -12.11
N PHE A 62 -8.77 -8.13 -13.14
CA PHE A 62 -8.44 -8.37 -14.56
C PHE A 62 -8.47 -9.86 -14.94
N GLY A 63 -9.29 -10.64 -14.25
CA GLY A 63 -9.40 -12.08 -14.44
C GLY A 63 -10.10 -12.50 -15.74
N VAL A 64 -10.85 -11.59 -16.35
CA VAL A 64 -11.60 -11.79 -17.61
C VAL A 64 -10.84 -11.18 -18.77
N LYS A 65 -10.79 -11.90 -19.89
CA LYS A 65 -10.11 -11.47 -21.12
C LYS A 65 -10.80 -10.23 -21.70
N ASP A 66 -10.00 -9.25 -22.12
CA ASP A 66 -10.44 -8.01 -22.78
C ASP A 66 -11.39 -7.15 -21.94
N ASP A 67 -11.46 -7.41 -20.62
CA ASP A 67 -12.27 -6.67 -19.68
C ASP A 67 -11.38 -5.82 -18.77
N LEU A 68 -11.47 -4.50 -18.93
CA LEU A 68 -10.80 -3.49 -18.12
C LEU A 68 -11.77 -2.76 -17.19
N SER A 69 -12.97 -3.32 -16.98
CA SER A 69 -14.02 -2.73 -16.14
C SER A 69 -13.54 -2.43 -14.73
N ASP A 70 -12.66 -3.25 -14.14
CA ASP A 70 -12.09 -2.98 -12.81
C ASP A 70 -11.36 -1.63 -12.74
N ALA A 71 -10.61 -1.27 -13.80
CA ALA A 71 -9.93 0.02 -13.88
C ALA A 71 -10.91 1.16 -14.16
N ALA A 72 -11.89 0.93 -15.03
CA ALA A 72 -12.93 1.92 -15.36
C ALA A 72 -13.82 2.25 -14.14
N LEU A 73 -14.21 1.25 -13.36
CA LEU A 73 -14.99 1.40 -12.14
C LEU A 73 -14.18 2.12 -11.04
N ALA A 74 -12.89 1.79 -10.89
CA ALA A 74 -12.01 2.52 -9.98
C ALA A 74 -11.91 4.00 -10.36
N ARG A 75 -11.84 4.31 -11.66
CA ARG A 75 -11.84 5.69 -12.16
C ARG A 75 -13.17 6.39 -11.92
N GLN A 76 -14.29 5.73 -12.19
CA GLN A 76 -15.62 6.26 -11.92
C GLN A 76 -15.76 6.67 -10.44
N VAL A 77 -15.31 5.81 -9.51
CA VAL A 77 -15.33 6.12 -8.08
C VAL A 77 -14.50 7.38 -7.76
N LEU A 78 -13.33 7.53 -8.37
CA LEU A 78 -12.49 8.72 -8.18
C LEU A 78 -13.13 9.98 -8.76
N GLU A 79 -13.73 9.89 -9.95
CA GLU A 79 -14.45 11.01 -10.60
C GLU A 79 -15.71 11.40 -9.80
N ASP A 80 -16.49 10.44 -9.34
CA ASP A 80 -17.67 10.66 -8.47
C ASP A 80 -17.28 11.31 -7.14
N ASN A 81 -16.10 11.00 -6.63
CA ASN A 81 -15.55 11.62 -5.41
C ASN A 81 -14.92 13.00 -5.65
N GLY A 82 -14.84 13.46 -6.91
CA GLY A 82 -14.24 14.75 -7.27
C GLY A 82 -12.71 14.77 -7.22
N ALA A 83 -12.06 13.61 -7.39
CA ALA A 83 -10.61 13.53 -7.47
C ALA A 83 -10.08 14.16 -8.76
N PRO A 84 -8.87 14.77 -8.75
CA PRO A 84 -8.19 15.19 -9.96
C PRO A 84 -8.03 14.02 -10.92
N THR A 85 -8.32 14.26 -12.20
CA THR A 85 -8.20 13.25 -13.27
C THR A 85 -6.78 13.16 -13.86
N THR A 86 -5.85 13.97 -13.31
CA THR A 86 -4.45 14.06 -13.73
C THR A 86 -3.55 13.25 -12.79
N ASP A 87 -2.50 12.62 -13.32
CA ASP A 87 -1.49 11.88 -12.55
C ASP A 87 -2.04 10.78 -11.61
N LEU A 88 -3.11 10.12 -12.04
CA LEU A 88 -3.63 8.94 -11.36
C LEU A 88 -2.61 7.80 -11.36
N GLN A 89 -2.49 7.13 -10.21
CA GLN A 89 -1.57 6.02 -9.95
C GLN A 89 -2.39 4.78 -9.60
N MET A 90 -1.97 3.62 -10.08
CA MET A 90 -2.57 2.35 -9.74
C MET A 90 -1.48 1.37 -9.31
N VAL A 91 -1.50 0.97 -8.04
CA VAL A 91 -0.55 0.02 -7.46
C VAL A 91 -1.24 -1.33 -7.30
N LEU A 92 -0.74 -2.31 -8.03
CA LEU A 92 -1.29 -3.66 -8.11
C LEU A 92 -0.33 -4.70 -7.51
N GLY A 93 -0.91 -5.73 -6.91
CA GLY A 93 -0.19 -6.92 -6.47
C GLY A 93 0.28 -7.78 -7.64
N SER A 94 1.23 -8.67 -7.37
CA SER A 94 1.86 -9.53 -8.39
C SER A 94 0.87 -10.43 -9.15
N THR A 95 -0.21 -10.89 -8.50
CA THR A 95 -1.25 -11.72 -9.12
C THR A 95 -2.13 -10.93 -10.08
N ALA A 96 -2.53 -9.71 -9.73
CA ALA A 96 -3.30 -8.81 -10.59
C ALA A 96 -2.48 -8.43 -11.83
N ILE A 97 -1.17 -8.19 -11.65
CA ILE A 97 -0.26 -7.90 -12.77
C ILE A 97 -0.02 -9.10 -13.66
N ALA A 98 0.06 -10.31 -13.10
CA ALA A 98 0.15 -11.53 -13.89
C ALA A 98 -1.10 -11.71 -14.78
N ASN A 99 -2.29 -11.41 -14.26
CA ASN A 99 -3.52 -11.40 -15.05
C ASN A 99 -3.51 -10.30 -16.12
N LEU A 100 -3.08 -9.09 -15.79
CA LEU A 100 -3.01 -8.00 -16.75
C LEU A 100 -2.01 -8.33 -17.88
N ARG A 101 -0.85 -8.91 -17.56
CA ARG A 101 0.14 -9.33 -18.55
C ARG A 101 -0.32 -10.56 -19.37
N GLY A 102 -1.00 -11.51 -18.75
CA GLY A 102 -1.33 -12.80 -19.37
C GLY A 102 -2.66 -12.82 -20.12
N LYS A 103 -3.66 -12.05 -19.65
CA LYS A 103 -5.04 -12.11 -20.14
C LYS A 103 -5.46 -10.88 -20.96
N GLN A 104 -4.85 -9.72 -20.74
CA GLN A 104 -5.11 -8.51 -21.54
C GLN A 104 -4.23 -8.48 -22.79
N SER A 105 -4.28 -9.56 -23.59
CA SER A 105 -3.48 -9.73 -24.82
C SER A 105 -3.75 -8.65 -25.88
N VAL A 106 -4.86 -7.91 -25.77
CA VAL A 106 -5.16 -6.77 -26.66
C VAL A 106 -4.17 -5.62 -26.45
N LEU A 107 -3.69 -5.40 -25.22
CA LEU A 107 -2.63 -4.40 -24.94
C LEU A 107 -1.27 -4.79 -25.55
N PHE A 108 -1.10 -6.05 -25.96
CA PHE A 108 0.13 -6.57 -26.56
C PHE A 108 0.12 -6.59 -28.10
N LYS A 109 -0.99 -6.18 -28.73
CA LYS A 109 -1.00 -6.04 -30.19
C LYS A 109 -0.28 -4.75 -30.57
N VAL A 110 0.93 -4.89 -31.10
CA VAL A 110 1.82 -3.79 -31.57
C VAL A 110 1.09 -2.82 -32.50
N ASN A 111 0.11 -3.30 -33.28
CA ASN A 111 -0.72 -2.47 -34.17
C ASN A 111 -1.61 -1.46 -33.44
N GLU A 112 -1.97 -1.70 -32.16
CA GLU A 112 -2.89 -0.87 -31.37
C GLU A 112 -2.18 -0.14 -30.23
N SER A 113 -1.08 -0.70 -29.69
CA SER A 113 -0.32 -0.10 -28.57
C SER A 113 0.78 0.89 -28.99
N GLY A 114 1.17 0.93 -30.27
CA GLY A 114 2.10 1.93 -30.82
C GLY A 114 3.55 1.90 -30.30
N THR A 115 3.91 1.03 -29.35
CA THR A 115 5.27 0.89 -28.79
C THR A 115 5.58 -0.54 -28.34
N GLU A 116 6.84 -0.99 -28.50
CA GLU A 116 7.28 -2.35 -28.18
C GLU A 116 7.81 -2.53 -26.73
N GLN A 117 7.81 -1.47 -25.91
CA GLN A 117 8.37 -1.47 -24.55
C GLN A 117 7.63 -2.39 -23.57
N LEU A 118 6.29 -2.43 -23.67
CA LEU A 118 5.43 -3.31 -22.86
C LEU A 118 5.77 -4.80 -23.05
N LEU A 119 6.16 -5.19 -24.27
CA LEU A 119 6.55 -6.56 -24.63
C LEU A 119 7.95 -6.94 -24.13
N ARG A 120 8.88 -5.97 -24.09
CA ARG A 120 10.31 -6.23 -23.83
C ARG A 120 10.73 -6.08 -22.37
N GLU A 121 10.19 -5.08 -21.67
CA GLU A 121 10.56 -4.76 -20.28
C GLU A 121 9.48 -5.22 -19.28
N GLY A 122 8.28 -5.56 -19.78
CA GLY A 122 7.15 -5.98 -18.94
C GLY A 122 6.64 -4.91 -17.96
N VAL A 123 7.12 -3.67 -18.09
CA VAL A 123 6.64 -2.49 -17.38
C VAL A 123 5.29 -2.14 -17.95
N LEU A 124 4.26 -2.12 -17.10
CA LEU A 124 2.92 -1.71 -17.51
C LEU A 124 2.92 -0.19 -17.65
N GLY A 125 2.55 0.29 -18.84
CA GLY A 125 2.49 1.71 -19.15
C GLY A 125 1.27 2.36 -18.51
N ARG A 126 0.78 3.42 -19.15
CA ARG A 126 -0.43 4.11 -18.73
C ARG A 126 -1.68 3.38 -19.26
N LEU A 127 -2.63 3.07 -18.39
CA LEU A 127 -3.91 2.44 -18.75
C LEU A 127 -5.07 3.25 -18.19
N GLU A 128 -6.03 3.64 -19.04
CA GLU A 128 -7.22 4.40 -18.65
C GLU A 128 -6.93 5.69 -17.84
N GLY A 129 -5.76 6.28 -18.04
CA GLY A 129 -5.30 7.47 -17.33
C GLY A 129 -4.43 7.18 -16.09
N PHE A 130 -4.42 5.94 -15.59
CA PHE A 130 -3.58 5.49 -14.48
C PHE A 130 -2.19 5.07 -14.95
N ASN A 131 -1.17 5.51 -14.22
CA ASN A 131 0.16 4.89 -14.32
C ASN A 131 0.18 3.63 -13.45
N ILE A 132 0.43 2.48 -14.08
CA ILE A 132 0.40 1.20 -13.37
C ILE A 132 1.77 0.92 -12.75
N HIS A 133 1.74 0.57 -11.47
CA HIS A 133 2.89 0.16 -10.69
C HIS A 133 2.66 -1.20 -10.05
N SER A 134 3.74 -1.98 -9.95
CA SER A 134 3.77 -3.24 -9.22
C SER A 134 4.36 -3.04 -7.84
N SER A 135 3.71 -3.54 -6.80
CA SER A 135 4.36 -3.64 -5.48
C SER A 135 4.07 -4.99 -4.83
N ALA A 136 5.08 -5.53 -4.17
CA ALA A 136 4.94 -6.71 -3.31
C ALA A 136 4.42 -6.33 -1.90
N GLY A 137 4.45 -5.03 -1.56
CA GLY A 137 3.96 -4.50 -0.27
C GLY A 137 2.43 -4.40 -0.16
N VAL A 138 1.69 -4.75 -1.22
CA VAL A 138 0.22 -4.75 -1.21
C VAL A 138 -0.30 -5.71 -0.14
N LYS A 139 -1.05 -5.18 0.83
CA LYS A 139 -1.55 -5.94 1.97
C LYS A 139 -2.73 -6.82 1.60
N ARG A 140 -2.89 -7.90 2.35
CA ARG A 140 -4.09 -8.76 2.33
C ARG A 140 -4.89 -8.53 3.60
N ALA A 141 -6.15 -8.16 3.45
CA ALA A 141 -7.08 -8.05 4.56
C ALA A 141 -7.65 -9.45 4.87
N PRO A 142 -7.52 -9.95 6.11
CA PRO A 142 -8.10 -11.23 6.49
C PRO A 142 -9.62 -11.12 6.57
N LYS A 143 -10.31 -12.25 6.37
CA LYS A 143 -11.75 -12.35 6.64
C LYS A 143 -11.99 -12.20 8.14
N VAL A 144 -12.95 -11.36 8.49
CA VAL A 144 -13.43 -11.20 9.87
C VAL A 144 -14.74 -11.98 10.04
N ALA A 145 -14.94 -12.60 11.21
CA ALA A 145 -16.15 -13.37 11.53
C ALA A 145 -17.34 -12.49 11.98
N ALA A 146 -17.35 -11.21 11.58
CA ALA A 146 -18.37 -10.24 11.95
C ALA A 146 -19.66 -10.53 11.18
N THR A 147 -20.75 -10.80 11.89
CA THR A 147 -22.04 -11.18 11.28
C THR A 147 -23.21 -10.63 12.09
N GLY A 148 -24.35 -10.40 11.41
CA GLY A 148 -25.61 -9.99 12.05
C GLY A 148 -25.70 -8.50 12.42
N TYR A 149 -24.77 -7.67 11.95
CA TYR A 149 -24.83 -6.23 12.20
C TYR A 149 -25.96 -5.57 11.41
N LEU A 150 -26.73 -4.73 12.08
CA LEU A 150 -27.75 -3.87 11.49
C LEU A 150 -27.34 -2.40 11.70
N VAL A 151 -27.83 -1.53 10.81
CA VAL A 151 -27.72 -0.07 10.98
C VAL A 151 -28.73 0.35 12.04
N ASN A 152 -28.27 1.05 13.07
CA ASN A 152 -29.10 1.57 14.14
C ASN A 152 -29.45 3.04 13.87
N GLY A 153 -30.70 3.26 13.51
CA GLY A 153 -31.28 4.54 13.12
C GLY A 153 -31.00 4.90 11.65
N GLU A 154 -31.90 5.68 11.07
CA GLU A 154 -31.77 6.17 9.70
C GLU A 154 -30.48 6.99 9.52
N LYS A 155 -29.81 6.80 8.38
CA LYS A 155 -28.59 7.54 7.99
C LYS A 155 -28.78 8.17 6.63
N LYS A 156 -28.11 9.30 6.41
CA LYS A 156 -28.20 10.08 5.17
C LYS A 156 -26.93 9.95 4.34
N GLU A 157 -27.06 10.20 3.05
CA GLU A 157 -25.90 10.35 2.17
C GLU A 157 -24.89 11.35 2.77
N GLY A 158 -23.61 10.98 2.75
CA GLY A 158 -22.51 11.75 3.33
C GLY A 158 -22.21 11.44 4.80
N ASP A 159 -23.06 10.66 5.49
CA ASP A 159 -22.76 10.25 6.85
C ASP A 159 -21.53 9.35 6.89
N VAL A 160 -20.59 9.71 7.78
CA VAL A 160 -19.34 8.97 8.01
C VAL A 160 -19.47 8.07 9.23
N LEU A 161 -20.33 8.43 10.19
CA LEU A 161 -20.54 7.74 11.46
C LEU A 161 -21.82 6.90 11.41
N ILE A 162 -21.64 5.59 11.24
CA ILE A 162 -22.73 4.63 11.14
C ILE A 162 -22.86 3.91 12.48
N SER A 163 -23.94 4.22 13.20
CA SER A 163 -24.32 3.53 14.42
C SER A 163 -24.77 2.12 14.06
N ILE A 164 -24.28 1.12 14.80
CA ILE A 164 -24.56 -0.30 14.54
C ILE A 164 -25.07 -0.99 15.79
N ASP A 165 -25.89 -2.00 15.60
CA ASP A 165 -26.36 -2.89 16.66
C ASP A 165 -26.40 -4.36 16.20
N THR A 166 -26.84 -5.22 17.13
CA THR A 166 -27.17 -6.65 16.94
C THR A 166 -26.12 -7.58 16.32
N GLY A 167 -24.86 -7.17 16.21
CA GLY A 167 -23.80 -8.01 15.62
C GLY A 167 -23.00 -8.86 16.60
N SER A 168 -22.36 -9.89 16.06
CA SER A 168 -21.34 -10.70 16.73
C SER A 168 -20.01 -10.59 15.99
N GLY A 169 -18.90 -10.79 16.70
CA GLY A 169 -17.56 -10.55 16.17
C GLY A 169 -17.11 -9.09 16.38
N SER A 170 -16.00 -8.69 15.75
CA SER A 170 -15.51 -7.31 15.83
C SER A 170 -15.10 -6.85 14.45
N ILE A 171 -15.73 -5.77 13.97
CA ILE A 171 -15.30 -5.09 12.74
C ILE A 171 -14.05 -4.27 13.08
N SER A 172 -13.03 -4.36 12.23
CA SER A 172 -11.76 -3.66 12.41
C SER A 172 -11.52 -2.68 11.26
N ALA A 173 -10.66 -1.69 11.49
CA ALA A 173 -10.21 -0.78 10.43
C ALA A 173 -9.58 -1.56 9.25
N GLY A 174 -9.83 -1.07 8.03
CA GLY A 174 -9.40 -1.70 6.78
C GLY A 174 -10.33 -2.79 6.27
N GLN A 175 -11.37 -3.18 7.01
CA GLN A 175 -12.42 -4.05 6.48
C GLN A 175 -13.33 -3.27 5.51
N ILE A 176 -14.03 -4.01 4.66
CA ILE A 176 -14.99 -3.43 3.72
C ILE A 176 -16.38 -3.89 4.12
N VAL A 177 -17.32 -2.96 4.11
CA VAL A 177 -18.73 -3.22 4.42
C VAL A 177 -19.60 -2.86 3.22
N THR A 178 -20.65 -3.65 3.02
CA THR A 178 -21.75 -3.35 2.12
C THR A 178 -23.05 -3.27 2.92
N PHE A 179 -23.96 -2.43 2.44
CA PHE A 179 -25.28 -2.25 3.04
C PHE A 179 -26.32 -2.87 2.11
N ALA A 180 -27.32 -3.54 2.67
CA ALA A 180 -28.39 -4.13 1.88
C ALA A 180 -29.15 -3.03 1.11
N GLY A 181 -29.26 -3.18 -0.21
CA GLY A 181 -29.90 -2.19 -1.08
C GLY A 181 -28.99 -1.09 -1.64
N ASP A 182 -27.71 -1.08 -1.24
CA ASP A 182 -26.68 -0.18 -1.78
C ASP A 182 -25.65 -0.99 -2.61
N PRO A 183 -25.41 -0.67 -3.90
CA PRO A 183 -24.40 -1.35 -4.71
C PRO A 183 -22.95 -0.98 -4.33
N ASN A 184 -22.75 0.04 -3.50
CA ASN A 184 -21.44 0.59 -3.17
C ASN A 184 -20.77 -0.19 -2.03
N GLN A 185 -19.45 -0.38 -2.13
CA GLN A 185 -18.64 -0.97 -1.07
C GLN A 185 -17.81 0.11 -0.38
N TYR A 186 -17.84 0.14 0.95
CA TYR A 186 -17.23 1.19 1.77
C TYR A 186 -16.09 0.64 2.62
N VAL A 187 -14.99 1.39 2.71
CA VAL A 187 -13.86 1.03 3.57
C VAL A 187 -14.10 1.57 4.97
N VAL A 188 -13.88 0.72 5.97
CA VAL A 188 -13.98 1.09 7.39
C VAL A 188 -12.67 1.74 7.82
N ALA A 189 -12.70 3.03 8.12
CA ALA A 189 -11.55 3.78 8.64
C ALA A 189 -11.29 3.47 10.12
N ALA A 190 -12.35 3.32 10.92
CA ALA A 190 -12.29 2.93 12.32
C ALA A 190 -13.59 2.24 12.74
N ALA A 191 -13.54 1.39 13.77
CA ALA A 191 -14.72 0.73 14.30
C ALA A 191 -14.59 0.54 15.82
N THR A 192 -15.75 0.62 16.48
CA THR A 192 -15.96 0.31 17.90
C THR A 192 -17.10 -0.70 18.01
N SER A 193 -17.51 -1.08 19.23
CA SER A 193 -18.59 -2.06 19.42
C SER A 193 -19.93 -1.60 18.84
N ASN A 194 -20.21 -0.29 18.82
CA ASN A 194 -21.53 0.27 18.49
C ASN A 194 -21.47 1.31 17.35
N LEU A 195 -20.28 1.58 16.79
CA LEU A 195 -20.08 2.61 15.78
C LEU A 195 -19.01 2.19 14.78
N ILE A 196 -19.33 2.31 13.51
CA ILE A 196 -18.40 2.20 12.38
C ILE A 196 -18.17 3.61 11.82
N THR A 197 -16.90 3.95 11.59
CA THR A 197 -16.49 5.16 10.87
C THR A 197 -16.05 4.75 9.47
N LEU A 198 -16.76 5.22 8.46
CA LEU A 198 -16.39 5.02 7.06
C LEU A 198 -15.26 5.97 6.65
N ALA A 199 -14.53 5.65 5.59
CA ALA A 199 -13.62 6.60 4.97
C ALA A 199 -14.42 7.69 4.21
N ALA A 200 -13.88 8.91 4.17
CA ALA A 200 -14.49 10.01 3.39
C ALA A 200 -14.61 9.61 1.90
N PRO A 201 -15.70 9.96 1.20
CA PRO A 201 -16.74 10.94 1.55
C PRO A 201 -17.92 10.42 2.42
N GLY A 202 -17.86 9.19 2.94
CA GLY A 202 -18.97 8.59 3.68
C GLY A 202 -19.98 7.89 2.77
N LEU A 203 -21.22 7.74 3.25
CA LEU A 203 -22.29 7.08 2.49
C LEU A 203 -22.60 7.79 1.17
N ARG A 204 -23.00 7.02 0.16
CA ARG A 204 -23.49 7.51 -1.14
C ARG A 204 -24.99 7.37 -1.33
N GLN A 205 -25.66 6.76 -0.36
CA GLN A 205 -27.10 6.54 -0.39
C GLN A 205 -27.64 6.60 1.05
N ASP A 206 -28.87 7.07 1.19
CA ASP A 206 -29.60 6.98 2.45
C ASP A 206 -29.79 5.52 2.87
N LEU A 207 -29.63 5.25 4.16
CA LEU A 207 -29.87 3.95 4.75
C LEU A 207 -31.06 4.04 5.71
N ALA A 208 -31.98 3.09 5.58
CA ALA A 208 -33.05 2.92 6.55
C ALA A 208 -32.53 2.28 7.83
N ASP A 209 -33.28 2.45 8.91
CA ASP A 209 -33.10 1.66 10.14
C ASP A 209 -33.21 0.15 9.83
N ASP A 210 -32.50 -0.67 10.60
CA ASP A 210 -32.41 -2.14 10.41
C ASP A 210 -31.82 -2.58 9.06
N THR A 211 -31.11 -1.70 8.33
CA THR A 211 -30.42 -2.13 7.09
C THR A 211 -29.30 -3.10 7.43
N ALA A 212 -29.32 -4.28 6.80
CA ALA A 212 -28.29 -5.31 7.04
C ALA A 212 -26.91 -4.89 6.53
N ILE A 213 -25.91 -5.06 7.40
CA ILE A 213 -24.50 -4.78 7.12
C ILE A 213 -23.78 -6.10 6.86
N THR A 214 -23.14 -6.22 5.70
CA THR A 214 -22.32 -7.38 5.36
C THR A 214 -20.86 -6.98 5.28
N VAL A 215 -20.02 -7.66 6.05
CA VAL A 215 -18.56 -7.52 5.94
C VAL A 215 -18.07 -8.39 4.79
N VAL A 216 -17.31 -7.78 3.88
CA VAL A 216 -16.72 -8.46 2.73
C VAL A 216 -15.67 -9.47 3.19
N GLY A 217 -15.49 -10.56 2.42
CA GLY A 217 -14.54 -11.64 2.72
C GLY A 217 -13.07 -11.19 2.66
N ALA A 218 -12.14 -12.16 2.76
CA ALA A 218 -10.72 -11.85 2.62
C ALA A 218 -10.40 -11.30 1.21
N PHE A 219 -9.56 -10.28 1.12
CA PHE A 219 -9.19 -9.65 -0.16
C PHE A 219 -7.74 -9.17 -0.18
N THR A 220 -7.20 -9.03 -1.39
CA THR A 220 -5.96 -8.29 -1.65
C THR A 220 -6.27 -6.83 -1.94
N ALA A 221 -5.66 -5.91 -1.19
CA ALA A 221 -5.99 -4.48 -1.22
C ALA A 221 -5.17 -3.72 -2.28
N ASN A 222 -5.45 -3.94 -3.57
CA ASN A 222 -4.82 -3.13 -4.62
C ASN A 222 -5.36 -1.70 -4.54
N MET A 223 -4.54 -0.69 -4.83
CA MET A 223 -4.89 0.72 -4.60
C MET A 223 -4.83 1.53 -5.90
N ALA A 224 -5.86 2.32 -6.16
CA ALA A 224 -5.91 3.31 -7.23
C ALA A 224 -6.14 4.70 -6.59
N PHE A 225 -5.29 5.68 -6.90
CA PHE A 225 -5.31 6.96 -6.21
C PHE A 225 -4.73 8.12 -7.06
N ASP A 226 -5.10 9.35 -6.71
CA ASP A 226 -4.39 10.56 -7.17
C ASP A 226 -3.05 10.71 -6.43
N ARG A 227 -2.00 11.18 -7.12
CA ARG A 227 -0.64 11.33 -6.56
C ARG A 227 -0.59 12.05 -5.19
N ASN A 228 -1.51 12.97 -4.90
CA ASN A 228 -1.54 13.74 -3.65
C ASN A 228 -2.41 13.11 -2.55
N ALA A 229 -3.06 11.96 -2.81
CA ALA A 229 -3.90 11.28 -1.83
C ALA A 229 -3.09 10.71 -0.66
N PHE A 230 -1.86 10.25 -0.93
CA PHE A 230 -0.94 9.69 0.05
C PHE A 230 0.35 10.51 0.12
N LEU A 231 0.88 10.67 1.32
CA LEU A 231 2.13 11.36 1.57
C LEU A 231 3.13 10.44 2.27
N LEU A 232 4.33 10.33 1.70
CA LEU A 232 5.51 9.80 2.35
C LEU A 232 6.43 10.98 2.68
N ALA A 233 6.70 11.19 3.98
CA ALA A 233 7.74 12.09 4.43
C ALA A 233 8.90 11.25 4.96
N SER A 234 10.11 11.49 4.47
CA SER A 234 11.31 10.81 4.97
C SER A 234 12.40 11.82 5.29
N ARG A 235 13.19 11.51 6.32
CA ARG A 235 14.36 12.29 6.73
C ARG A 235 15.42 11.39 7.32
N THR A 236 16.64 11.91 7.39
CA THR A 236 17.69 11.27 8.18
C THR A 236 17.33 11.31 9.68
N PRO A 237 17.59 10.24 10.43
CA PRO A 237 17.38 10.22 11.88
C PRO A 237 18.11 11.37 12.58
N ALA A 238 17.48 11.96 13.60
CA ALA A 238 18.13 13.00 14.40
C ALA A 238 19.20 12.39 15.31
N MET A 239 20.34 13.06 15.41
CA MET A 239 21.36 12.75 16.42
C MET A 239 21.11 13.57 17.70
N PRO A 240 21.42 13.03 18.89
CA PRO A 240 21.21 13.75 20.14
C PRO A 240 22.09 14.99 20.26
N GLU A 241 21.61 15.99 21.01
CA GLU A 241 22.36 17.21 21.32
C GLU A 241 23.59 16.83 22.19
N GLY A 242 24.79 16.93 21.61
CA GLY A 242 26.03 16.40 22.19
C GLY A 242 26.69 15.30 21.35
N GLY A 243 26.00 14.81 20.31
CA GLY A 243 26.48 13.75 19.44
C GLY A 243 26.35 12.36 20.08
N ASP A 244 26.43 11.32 19.25
CA ASP A 244 26.66 9.95 19.69
C ASP A 244 28.14 9.60 19.46
N ASN A 245 28.64 8.49 20.02
CA ASN A 245 29.99 7.96 19.79
C ASN A 245 30.16 7.38 18.36
N ALA A 246 29.45 7.93 17.38
CA ALA A 246 29.61 7.61 15.97
C ALA A 246 30.95 8.18 15.51
N ASP A 247 31.80 7.32 14.96
CA ASP A 247 33.11 7.69 14.44
C ASP A 247 33.00 8.33 13.05
N ASP A 248 32.01 7.91 12.26
CA ASP A 248 31.70 8.49 10.95
C ASP A 248 30.20 8.41 10.66
N VAL A 249 29.70 9.41 9.92
CA VAL A 249 28.29 9.54 9.53
C VAL A 249 28.23 10.03 8.09
N MET A 250 27.66 9.20 7.21
CA MET A 250 27.51 9.52 5.80
C MET A 250 26.04 9.45 5.36
N ASN A 251 25.62 10.37 4.51
CA ASN A 251 24.32 10.31 3.86
C ASN A 251 24.48 9.73 2.45
N VAL A 252 23.65 8.74 2.12
CA VAL A 252 23.62 8.10 0.81
C VAL A 252 22.21 8.24 0.23
N THR A 253 22.11 8.81 -0.97
CA THR A 253 20.85 8.96 -1.69
C THR A 253 20.69 7.82 -2.69
N ASP A 254 19.54 7.15 -2.65
CA ASP A 254 19.20 6.18 -3.69
C ASP A 254 18.80 6.91 -4.98
N PRO A 255 19.49 6.68 -6.12
CA PRO A 255 19.19 7.38 -7.37
C PRO A 255 17.83 7.02 -7.98
N ILE A 256 17.21 5.90 -7.58
CA ILE A 256 15.91 5.47 -8.12
C ILE A 256 14.76 6.09 -7.32
N SER A 257 14.75 5.90 -5.99
CA SER A 257 13.68 6.42 -5.14
C SER A 257 13.88 7.88 -4.70
N GLY A 258 15.11 8.40 -4.78
CA GLY A 258 15.47 9.72 -4.25
C GLY A 258 15.51 9.80 -2.72
N ILE A 259 15.29 8.69 -2.02
CA ILE A 259 15.31 8.65 -0.54
C ILE A 259 16.75 8.73 -0.05
N THR A 260 16.99 9.58 0.94
CA THR A 260 18.29 9.73 1.59
C THR A 260 18.36 8.90 2.87
N PHE A 261 19.28 7.94 2.90
CA PHE A 261 19.59 7.10 4.04
C PHE A 261 20.83 7.63 4.77
N GLN A 262 20.85 7.50 6.09
CA GLN A 262 22.03 7.78 6.90
C GLN A 262 22.76 6.48 7.22
N ILE A 263 24.09 6.47 7.13
CA ILE A 263 24.96 5.39 7.56
C ILE A 263 25.82 5.93 8.70
N ALA A 264 25.70 5.34 9.88
CA ALA A 264 26.54 5.66 11.03
C ALA A 264 27.48 4.49 11.35
N LEU A 265 28.75 4.80 11.61
CA LEU A 265 29.79 3.85 11.98
C LEU A 265 30.11 3.96 13.48
N TYR A 266 29.95 2.87 14.21
CA TYR A 266 30.34 2.75 15.61
C TYR A 266 31.44 1.70 15.76
N ARG A 267 32.60 2.11 16.28
CA ARG A 267 33.66 1.18 16.67
C ARG A 267 33.41 0.74 18.12
N GLN A 268 33.19 -0.55 18.31
CA GLN A 268 32.94 -1.18 19.61
C GLN A 268 34.10 -2.12 19.98
N TYR A 269 34.09 -2.66 21.20
CA TYR A 269 35.16 -3.54 21.67
C TYR A 269 35.31 -4.77 20.76
N ARG A 270 36.41 -4.82 19.99
CA ARG A 270 36.73 -5.85 18.98
C ARG A 270 35.69 -6.04 17.87
N GLN A 271 34.80 -5.06 17.67
CA GLN A 271 33.73 -5.14 16.67
C GLN A 271 33.47 -3.79 16.01
N VAL A 272 33.04 -3.82 14.75
CA VAL A 272 32.56 -2.65 14.02
C VAL A 272 31.06 -2.83 13.77
N ARG A 273 30.28 -1.81 14.12
CA ARG A 273 28.83 -1.77 13.91
C ARG A 273 28.50 -0.63 12.95
N TYR A 274 27.94 -0.98 11.81
CA TYR A 274 27.34 -0.03 10.89
C TYR A 274 25.83 0.01 11.11
N GLU A 275 25.24 1.19 11.07
CA GLU A 275 23.81 1.38 11.20
C GLU A 275 23.28 2.13 9.98
N VAL A 276 22.35 1.51 9.27
CA VAL A 276 21.58 2.20 8.23
C VAL A 276 20.28 2.70 8.86
N GLY A 277 20.13 4.03 8.86
CA GLY A 277 19.03 4.76 9.48
C GLY A 277 18.19 5.52 8.45
N LEU A 278 16.88 5.39 8.59
CA LEU A 278 15.88 6.20 7.90
C LEU A 278 14.76 6.48 8.90
N ALA A 279 14.30 7.72 8.98
CA ALA A 279 13.08 8.07 9.69
C ALA A 279 12.02 8.43 8.65
N TRP A 280 10.89 7.75 8.68
CA TRP A 280 9.78 8.00 7.75
C TRP A 280 8.44 8.12 8.49
N GLY A 281 7.49 8.77 7.83
CA GLY A 281 6.10 8.83 8.23
C GLY A 281 5.23 8.75 6.98
N VAL A 282 4.11 8.04 7.10
CA VAL A 282 3.15 7.84 6.01
C VAL A 282 1.77 8.31 6.46
N SER A 283 1.02 8.96 5.57
CA SER A 283 -0.34 9.40 5.88
C SER A 283 -1.24 9.41 4.64
N SER A 284 -2.52 9.06 4.84
CA SER A 284 -3.58 9.32 3.85
C SER A 284 -4.11 10.73 4.08
N VAL A 285 -3.71 11.66 3.20
CA VAL A 285 -4.06 13.09 3.30
C VAL A 285 -5.49 13.32 2.82
N LYS A 286 -5.91 12.60 1.78
CA LYS A 286 -7.26 12.75 1.21
C LYS A 286 -7.87 11.40 0.84
N PRO A 287 -8.51 10.72 1.81
CA PRO A 287 -9.11 9.40 1.61
C PRO A 287 -10.11 9.31 0.44
N ALA A 288 -10.84 10.40 0.19
CA ALA A 288 -11.78 10.51 -0.92
C ALA A 288 -11.13 10.30 -2.30
N HIS A 289 -9.82 10.54 -2.43
CA HIS A 289 -9.08 10.40 -3.68
C HIS A 289 -8.34 9.05 -3.81
N GLY A 290 -8.70 8.08 -2.97
CA GLY A 290 -8.23 6.70 -3.06
C GLY A 290 -9.39 5.71 -3.19
N CYS A 291 -9.19 4.68 -4.00
CA CYS A 291 -10.10 3.56 -4.19
C CYS A 291 -9.31 2.24 -4.09
N LEU A 292 -9.94 1.22 -3.52
CA LEU A 292 -9.42 -0.15 -3.52
C LEU A 292 -9.97 -0.95 -4.70
N ILE A 293 -9.13 -1.81 -5.28
CA ILE A 293 -9.54 -2.81 -6.27
C ILE A 293 -9.32 -4.18 -5.62
N LEU A 294 -10.41 -4.89 -5.35
CA LEU A 294 -10.39 -6.14 -4.59
C LEU A 294 -9.88 -7.30 -5.42
N GLY A 295 -8.97 -8.06 -4.81
CA GLY A 295 -8.37 -9.26 -5.39
C GLY A 295 -8.41 -10.51 -4.55
#